data_AF-A0A529NBS9-F1
#
_entry.id   AF-A0A529NBS9-F1
#
_cell.length_a   1.000
_cell.length_b   1.000
_cell.length_c   1.000
_cell.angle_alpha   90.00
_cell.angle_beta   90.00
_cell.angle_gamma   90.00
#
_symmetry.space_group_name_H-M   'P 1'
#
loop_
_entity.id
_entity.type
_entity.pdbx_description
1 polymer ?
#
loop_
_entity_poly.entity_id
_entity_poly.type
_entity_poly.pdbx_seq_one_letter_code
_entity_poly.pdbx_strand_id
1 'polypeptide(L)'
;MPKGHADLPVWNAENWFYEDWPVGQKIRSLRRTMAEGDSHLFNALVLDVHPYVQDQMFAETEGIFGKRLVAGAFVFSAGLGLVATNCVNAFSYGYDKLRFIKPVFIG
;
A
#
# COMPACT_ATOMS: atom_id res chain seq x y z
N MET A 1 -23.33 -3.83 -18.21
CA MET A 1 -23.04 -2.62 -19.02
C MET A 1 -23.77 -2.73 -20.36
N PRO A 2 -24.16 -1.61 -20.99
CA PRO A 2 -24.62 -1.62 -22.39
C PRO A 2 -23.57 -2.27 -23.30
N LYS A 3 -24.00 -2.95 -24.37
CA LYS A 3 -23.10 -3.75 -25.23
C LYS A 3 -21.90 -2.96 -25.76
N GLY A 4 -22.15 -1.77 -26.30
CA GLY A 4 -21.07 -0.91 -26.81
C GLY A 4 -20.05 -0.45 -25.77
N HIS A 5 -20.38 -0.46 -24.47
CA HIS A 5 -19.41 -0.19 -23.40
C HIS A 5 -18.67 -1.45 -22.95
N ALA A 6 -19.29 -2.62 -23.03
CA ALA A 6 -18.68 -3.89 -22.65
C ALA A 6 -17.61 -4.36 -23.65
N ASP A 7 -17.74 -3.94 -24.91
CA ASP A 7 -16.78 -4.26 -25.98
C ASP A 7 -15.49 -3.41 -25.91
N LEU A 8 -15.48 -2.35 -25.10
CA LEU A 8 -14.30 -1.50 -24.92
C LEU A 8 -13.37 -2.11 -23.86
N PRO A 9 -12.07 -2.28 -24.15
CA PRO A 9 -11.10 -2.72 -23.14
C PRO A 9 -11.08 -1.79 -21.93
N VAL A 10 -10.99 -2.37 -20.73
CA VAL A 10 -10.85 -1.60 -19.49
C VAL A 10 -9.49 -0.93 -19.49
N TRP A 11 -9.49 0.40 -19.39
CA TRP A 11 -8.25 1.18 -19.27
C TRP A 11 -7.50 0.81 -17.99
N ASN A 12 -6.18 0.66 -18.08
CA ASN A 12 -5.30 0.33 -16.95
C ASN A 12 -5.64 -1.01 -16.26
N ALA A 13 -6.11 -1.99 -17.04
CA ALA A 13 -6.30 -3.37 -16.62
C ALA A 13 -5.53 -4.31 -17.55
N GLU A 14 -4.68 -5.16 -16.98
CA GLU A 14 -3.89 -6.13 -17.74
C GLU A 14 -4.68 -7.42 -18.00
N ASN A 15 -4.29 -8.16 -19.04
CA ASN A 15 -4.92 -9.44 -19.41
C ASN A 15 -3.91 -10.58 -19.54
N TRP A 16 -2.85 -10.55 -18.73
CA TRP A 16 -1.82 -11.58 -18.72
C TRP A 16 -2.36 -12.90 -18.21
N PHE A 17 -1.89 -14.01 -18.79
CA PHE A 17 -2.14 -15.37 -18.34
C PHE A 17 -0.97 -15.91 -17.53
N TYR A 18 -1.12 -17.11 -16.98
CA TYR A 18 -0.08 -17.73 -16.17
C TYR A 18 1.24 -17.90 -16.94
N GLU A 19 1.14 -18.22 -18.22
CA GLU A 19 2.26 -18.47 -19.13
C GLU A 19 3.09 -17.21 -19.43
N ASP A 20 2.51 -16.02 -19.22
CA ASP A 20 3.19 -14.73 -19.43
C ASP A 20 4.13 -14.37 -18.26
N TRP A 21 4.13 -15.14 -17.17
CA TRP A 21 4.89 -14.87 -15.94
C TRP A 21 6.03 -15.87 -15.70
N PRO A 22 7.20 -15.69 -16.36
CA PRO A 22 8.36 -16.53 -16.10
C PRO A 22 8.94 -16.30 -14.70
N VAL A 23 9.44 -17.39 -14.10
CA VAL A 23 10.16 -17.33 -12.82
C VAL A 23 11.34 -16.36 -12.93
N GLY A 24 11.42 -15.43 -11.98
CA GLY A 24 12.51 -14.45 -11.89
C GLY A 24 12.22 -13.11 -12.56
N GLN A 25 11.03 -12.93 -13.17
CA GLN A 25 10.57 -11.61 -13.63
C GLN A 25 10.57 -10.60 -12.47
N LYS A 26 10.98 -9.36 -12.77
CA LYS A 26 11.07 -8.27 -11.80
C LYS A 26 10.35 -7.05 -12.32
N ILE A 27 9.62 -6.38 -11.43
CA ILE A 27 9.01 -5.09 -11.67
C ILE A 27 9.55 -4.07 -10.68
N ARG A 28 9.46 -2.79 -11.03
CA ARG A 28 9.81 -1.67 -10.14
C ARG A 28 8.61 -0.72 -10.11
N SER A 29 8.15 -0.40 -8.91
CA SER A 29 7.09 0.59 -8.73
C SER A 29 7.60 2.02 -8.88
N LEU A 30 6.66 2.96 -8.94
CA LEU A 30 6.95 4.35 -8.65
C LEU A 30 7.26 4.55 -7.15
N ARG A 31 7.77 5.74 -6.82
CA ARG A 31 7.96 6.19 -5.43
C ARG A 31 6.73 6.97 -4.98
N ARG A 32 6.41 6.89 -3.69
CA ARG A 32 5.37 7.68 -3.05
C ARG A 32 5.91 8.28 -1.76
N THR A 33 5.80 9.60 -1.65
CA THR A 33 5.96 10.32 -0.37
C THR A 33 4.67 10.18 0.43
N MET A 34 4.76 9.91 1.73
CA MET A 34 3.61 9.78 2.62
C MET A 34 3.49 11.01 3.51
N ALA A 35 2.49 11.82 3.23
CA ALA A 35 2.21 13.04 3.97
C ALA A 35 1.43 12.75 5.26
N GLU A 36 1.37 13.75 6.16
CA GLU A 36 0.63 13.65 7.41
C GLU A 36 -0.86 13.38 7.17
N GLY A 37 -1.45 14.07 6.19
CA GLY A 37 -2.86 13.88 5.82
C GLY A 37 -3.19 12.47 5.36
N ASP A 38 -2.30 11.84 4.59
CA ASP A 38 -2.45 10.45 4.15
C ASP A 38 -2.44 9.49 5.34
N SER A 39 -1.47 9.68 6.24
CA SER A 39 -1.34 8.87 7.46
C SER A 39 -2.57 8.99 8.34
N HIS A 40 -3.03 10.23 8.57
CA HIS A 40 -4.22 10.48 9.37
C HIS A 40 -5.48 9.88 8.74
N LEU A 41 -5.67 10.04 7.42
CA LEU A 41 -6.81 9.50 6.70
C LEU A 41 -6.85 7.97 6.78
N PHE A 42 -5.73 7.29 6.54
CA PHE A 42 -5.66 5.84 6.65
C PHE A 42 -5.99 5.38 8.07
N ASN A 43 -5.34 5.98 9.07
CA ASN A 43 -5.52 5.62 10.47
C ASN A 43 -6.97 5.84 10.93
N ALA A 44 -7.63 6.92 10.50
CA ALA A 44 -9.04 7.17 10.79
C ALA A 44 -9.96 6.14 10.09
N LEU A 45 -9.64 5.76 8.86
CA LEU A 45 -10.42 4.77 8.10
C LEU A 45 -10.40 3.39 8.77
N VAL A 46 -9.25 2.97 9.30
CA VAL A 46 -9.08 1.63 9.88
C VAL A 46 -9.09 1.61 11.42
N LEU A 47 -9.33 2.77 12.05
CA LEU A 47 -9.27 2.98 13.50
C LEU A 47 -7.92 2.60 14.14
N ASP A 48 -6.81 2.80 13.43
CA ASP A 48 -5.45 2.67 14.00
C ASP A 48 -5.06 3.97 14.72
N VAL A 49 -5.45 4.05 15.99
CA VAL A 49 -5.19 5.20 16.88
C VAL A 49 -4.05 4.94 17.87
N HIS A 50 -3.10 4.06 17.52
CA HIS A 50 -1.96 3.79 18.37
C HIS A 50 -1.12 5.08 18.61
N PRO A 51 -0.62 5.36 19.83
CA PRO A 51 0.11 6.59 20.13
C PRO A 51 1.28 6.90 19.18
N TYR A 52 2.10 5.90 18.80
CA TYR A 52 3.17 6.08 17.80
C TYR A 52 2.72 6.64 16.43
N VAL A 53 1.45 6.50 16.04
CA VAL A 53 0.96 6.93 14.72
C VAL A 53 -0.07 8.07 14.80
N GLN A 54 -0.62 8.36 15.99
CA GLN A 54 -1.66 9.38 16.18
C GLN A 54 -1.48 10.33 17.36
N ASP A 55 -0.48 10.14 18.22
CA ASP A 55 -0.22 11.03 19.35
C ASP A 55 1.17 11.68 19.22
N GLN A 56 1.19 12.98 18.96
CA GLN A 56 2.42 13.75 18.84
C GLN A 56 3.15 13.87 20.19
N MET A 57 2.43 14.13 21.28
CA MET A 57 3.03 14.33 22.59
C MET A 57 3.72 13.05 23.03
N PHE A 58 3.00 11.93 23.00
CA PHE A 58 3.58 10.63 23.29
C PHE A 58 4.81 10.35 22.43
N ALA A 59 4.72 10.54 21.12
CA ALA A 59 5.81 10.19 20.20
C ALA A 59 7.09 11.01 20.46
N GLU A 60 6.97 12.24 20.95
CA GLU A 60 8.10 13.11 21.28
C GLU A 60 8.63 12.91 22.70
N THR A 61 7.76 12.69 23.70
CA THR A 61 8.16 12.67 25.12
C THR A 61 8.42 11.28 25.67
N GLU A 62 7.73 10.27 25.15
CA GLU A 62 7.74 8.89 25.69
C GLU A 62 8.20 7.87 24.66
N GLY A 63 7.97 8.15 23.37
CA GLY A 63 8.26 7.26 22.26
C GLY A 63 9.75 7.13 21.93
N ILE A 64 10.18 5.92 21.58
CA ILE A 64 11.60 5.64 21.27
C ILE A 64 12.12 6.25 19.96
N PHE A 65 11.21 6.72 19.10
CA PHE A 65 11.55 7.27 17.78
C PHE A 65 11.61 8.80 17.75
N GLY A 66 11.13 9.48 18.79
CA GLY A 66 11.12 10.93 18.92
C GLY A 66 10.20 11.68 17.94
N LYS A 67 9.36 10.97 17.17
CA LYS A 67 8.35 11.53 16.26
C LYS A 67 7.37 10.45 15.80
N ARG A 68 6.20 10.87 15.33
CA ARG A 68 5.17 9.96 14.79
C ARG A 68 5.64 9.18 13.57
N LEU A 69 5.14 7.96 13.47
CA LEU A 69 5.37 7.04 12.38
C LEU A 69 4.18 7.02 11.42
N VAL A 70 4.42 6.55 10.21
CA VAL A 70 3.36 6.01 9.36
C VAL A 70 3.05 4.59 9.83
N ALA A 71 1.77 4.27 9.99
CA ALA A 71 1.33 2.94 10.39
C ALA A 71 1.86 1.87 9.42
N GLY A 72 2.43 0.78 9.95
CA GLY A 72 2.98 -0.30 9.13
C GLY A 72 1.93 -0.88 8.16
N ALA A 73 0.68 -0.98 8.61
CA ALA A 73 -0.43 -1.40 7.75
C ALA A 73 -0.64 -0.45 6.54
N PHE A 74 -0.47 0.87 6.73
CA PHE A 74 -0.53 1.82 5.63
C PHE A 74 0.65 1.64 4.67
N VAL A 75 1.87 1.51 5.20
CA VAL A 75 3.08 1.27 4.38
C VAL A 75 2.90 0.02 3.51
N PHE A 76 2.40 -1.06 4.10
CA PHE A 76 2.13 -2.31 3.39
C PHE A 76 1.04 -2.12 2.31
N SER A 77 -0.08 -1.49 2.66
CA SER A 77 -1.19 -1.23 1.73
C SER A 77 -0.77 -0.36 0.55
N ALA A 78 0.01 0.70 0.80
CA ALA A 78 0.56 1.55 -0.24
C ALA A 78 1.52 0.77 -1.16
N GLY A 79 2.36 -0.09 -0.60
CA GLY A 79 3.25 -0.98 -1.36
C GLY A 79 2.47 -1.88 -2.33
N LEU A 80 1.36 -2.47 -1.89
CA LEU A 80 0.48 -3.27 -2.74
C LEU A 80 -0.13 -2.44 -3.88
N GLY A 81 -0.70 -1.27 -3.58
CA GLY A 81 -1.28 -0.39 -4.60
C GLY A 81 -0.27 0.08 -5.64
N LEU A 82 1.01 0.21 -5.27
CA LEU A 82 2.10 0.61 -6.16
C LEU A 82 2.56 -0.49 -7.12
N VAL A 83 2.25 -1.76 -6.85
CA VAL A 83 2.64 -2.91 -7.69
C VAL A 83 1.45 -3.68 -8.28
N ALA A 84 0.23 -3.37 -7.84
CA ALA A 84 -0.98 -4.01 -8.35
C ALA A 84 -1.20 -3.66 -9.82
N THR A 85 -1.33 -4.68 -10.68
CA THR A 85 -1.41 -4.52 -12.13
C THR A 85 -2.84 -4.56 -12.68
N ASN A 86 -3.88 -4.54 -11.83
CA ASN A 86 -5.28 -4.67 -12.24
C ASN A 86 -5.52 -5.81 -13.24
N CYS A 87 -4.73 -6.90 -13.16
CA CYS A 87 -4.82 -8.00 -14.10
C CYS A 87 -6.12 -8.78 -13.86
N VAL A 88 -6.95 -8.88 -14.89
CA VAL A 88 -8.29 -9.49 -14.76
C VAL A 88 -8.26 -11.01 -14.56
N ASN A 89 -7.14 -11.66 -14.89
CA ASN A 89 -6.94 -13.10 -14.74
C ASN A 89 -6.17 -13.48 -13.47
N ALA A 90 -5.84 -12.52 -12.60
CA ALA A 90 -5.02 -12.76 -11.42
C ALA A 90 -5.65 -12.17 -10.15
N PHE A 91 -5.36 -12.78 -9.00
CA PHE A 91 -5.80 -12.31 -7.70
C PHE A 91 -4.74 -12.58 -6.62
N SER A 92 -4.57 -11.66 -5.68
CA SER A 92 -3.64 -11.83 -4.56
C SER A 92 -4.29 -12.67 -3.45
N TYR A 93 -3.90 -13.94 -3.33
CA TYR A 93 -4.50 -14.86 -2.34
C TYR A 93 -3.87 -14.75 -0.94
N GLY A 94 -2.69 -14.15 -0.82
CA GLY A 94 -1.99 -14.06 0.47
C GLY A 94 -0.55 -13.57 0.37
N TYR A 95 0.08 -13.43 1.54
CA TYR A 95 1.44 -12.95 1.71
C TYR A 95 2.17 -13.85 2.70
N ASP A 96 3.43 -14.22 2.40
CA ASP A 96 4.17 -15.22 3.18
C ASP A 96 4.93 -14.60 4.38
N LYS A 97 5.86 -13.66 4.14
CA LYS A 97 6.83 -13.19 5.16
C LYS A 97 6.88 -11.66 5.32
N LEU A 98 5.78 -11.04 5.76
CA LEU A 98 5.74 -9.60 6.03
C LEU A 98 6.54 -9.24 7.29
N ARG A 99 7.51 -8.31 7.18
CA ARG A 99 8.27 -7.75 8.30
C ARG A 99 8.55 -6.27 8.08
N PHE A 100 8.39 -5.46 9.12
CA PHE A 100 8.79 -4.05 9.13
C PHE A 100 10.19 -3.93 9.70
N ILE A 101 11.18 -3.68 8.84
CA ILE A 101 12.61 -3.67 9.23
C ILE A 101 13.03 -2.32 9.81
N LYS A 102 12.42 -1.23 9.35
CA LYS A 102 12.69 0.14 9.79
C LYS A 102 11.38 0.93 9.89
N PRO A 103 11.29 1.90 10.81
CA PRO A 103 10.16 2.80 10.85
C PRO A 103 10.11 3.64 9.57
N VAL A 104 8.88 3.95 9.13
CA VAL A 104 8.66 4.95 8.09
C VAL A 104 8.08 6.19 8.76
N PHE A 105 8.65 7.34 8.43
CA PHE A 105 8.23 8.62 8.97
C PHE A 105 7.37 9.37 7.96
N ILE A 106 6.60 10.32 8.48
CA ILE A 106 5.87 11.29 7.66
C ILE A 106 6.90 12.19 6.95
N GLY A 107 6.68 12.45 5.65
CA GLY A 107 7.51 13.34 4.83
C GLY A 107 8.31 12.66 3.73
#